data_AF-A0A0W0CMX0-F1
#
_entry.id   AF-A0A0W0CMX0-F1
#
_cell.length_a   1.000
_cell.length_b   1.000
_cell.length_c   1.000
_cell.angle_alpha   90.00
_cell.angle_beta   90.00
_cell.angle_gamma   90.00
#
_symmetry.space_group_name_H-M   'P 1'
#
loop_
_entity.id
_entity.type
_entity.pdbx_description
1 polymer ?
#
loop_
_entity_poly.entity_id
_entity_poly.type
_entity_poly.pdbx_seq_one_letter_code
_entity_poly.pdbx_strand_id
1 'polypeptide(L)'
;MNPTAAKLARAYEPMIKFVGTKHPILKHNTDKILPHPCTVNGLIPGGAETVQVADFMKNYTPFQVVPYKNSKANSSIAGSSKYQFTDRALKADEVSSINDLPLRFHYKPIDEAELEVINGGGAY
;
A
#
# COMPACT_ATOMS: atom_id res chain seq x y z
N MET A 1 -2.97 52.15 11.03
CA MET A 1 -3.34 51.12 10.04
C MET A 1 -2.60 49.85 10.38
N ASN A 2 -3.28 48.87 10.98
CA ASN A 2 -2.65 47.62 11.39
C ASN A 2 -2.34 46.78 10.13
N PRO A 3 -1.11 46.27 9.96
CA PRO A 3 -0.77 45.47 8.79
C PRO A 3 -1.62 44.18 8.79
N THR A 4 -2.13 43.81 7.61
CA THR A 4 -2.93 42.60 7.40
C THR A 4 -2.10 41.35 7.67
N ALA A 5 -2.74 40.26 8.12
CA ALA A 5 -2.09 38.99 8.46
C ALA A 5 -1.20 38.42 7.33
N ALA A 6 -1.59 38.64 6.06
CA ALA A 6 -0.78 38.25 4.90
C ALA A 6 0.56 39.01 4.81
N LYS A 7 0.63 40.25 5.29
CA LYS A 7 1.85 41.07 5.31
C LYS A 7 2.79 40.66 6.44
N LEU A 8 2.25 40.17 7.55
CA LEU A 8 3.02 39.57 8.66
C LEU A 8 3.58 38.20 8.26
N ALA A 9 2.80 37.35 7.61
CA ALA A 9 3.24 36.02 7.17
C ALA A 9 4.49 36.08 6.26
N ARG A 10 4.56 37.07 5.36
CA ARG A 10 5.74 37.29 4.50
C ARG A 10 6.99 37.79 5.23
N ALA A 11 6.84 38.36 6.42
CA ALA A 11 7.95 38.84 7.24
C ALA A 11 8.57 37.72 8.09
N TYR A 12 7.80 36.66 8.38
CA TYR A 12 8.21 35.52 9.21
C TYR A 12 8.56 34.27 8.41
N GLU A 13 8.64 34.35 7.09
CA GLU A 13 9.16 33.26 6.26
C GLU A 13 10.70 33.23 6.40
N PRO A 14 11.28 32.23 7.07
CA PRO A 14 12.73 32.18 7.26
C PRO A 14 13.39 31.89 5.92
N MET A 15 13.90 32.94 5.26
CA MET A 15 14.68 32.78 4.03
C MET A 15 16.14 32.49 4.38
N ILE A 16 16.70 31.42 3.82
CA ILE A 16 18.14 31.16 3.89
C ILE A 16 18.83 32.18 2.97
N LYS A 17 19.45 33.20 3.57
CA LYS A 17 20.31 34.15 2.85
C LYS A 17 21.74 33.63 2.93
N PHE A 18 22.28 33.19 1.79
CA PHE A 18 23.70 32.83 1.69
C PHE A 18 24.53 34.12 1.76
N VAL A 19 25.13 34.39 2.92
CA VAL A 19 26.00 35.56 3.14
C VAL A 19 27.45 35.13 2.96
N GLY A 20 28.16 35.70 1.97
CA GLY A 20 29.58 35.39 1.71
C GLY A 20 29.92 35.16 0.24
N THR A 21 30.98 34.38 -0.01
CA THR A 21 31.43 33.97 -1.36
C THR A 21 30.54 32.86 -1.94
N LYS A 22 30.64 32.60 -3.25
CA LYS A 22 29.94 31.45 -3.87
C LYS A 22 30.24 30.16 -3.10
N HIS A 23 29.20 29.41 -2.73
CA HIS A 23 29.38 28.10 -2.12
C HIS A 23 30.18 27.19 -3.07
N PRO A 24 31.09 26.35 -2.53
CA PRO A 24 31.80 25.40 -3.37
C PRO A 24 30.78 24.45 -4.00
N ILE A 25 30.76 24.41 -5.33
CA ILE A 25 30.03 23.37 -6.05
C ILE A 25 30.85 22.10 -5.87
N LEU A 26 30.33 21.16 -5.08
CA LEU A 26 30.92 19.84 -4.95
C LEU A 26 30.86 19.16 -6.32
N LYS A 27 32.02 18.94 -6.93
CA LYS A 27 32.13 18.13 -8.13
C LYS A 27 31.91 16.68 -7.73
N HIS A 28 30.70 16.19 -7.94
CA HIS A 28 30.48 14.75 -7.89
C HIS A 28 31.29 14.10 -9.02
N ASN A 29 31.94 12.96 -8.76
CA ASN A 29 32.64 12.20 -9.78
C ASN A 29 31.63 11.65 -10.79
N THR A 30 31.34 12.41 -11.84
CA THR A 30 30.46 12.00 -12.95
C THR A 30 31.08 10.89 -13.79
N ASP A 31 32.41 10.77 -13.76
CA ASP A 31 33.17 9.88 -14.65
C ASP A 31 33.22 8.44 -14.15
N LYS A 32 32.86 8.21 -12.88
CA LYS A 32 32.89 6.90 -12.24
C LYS A 32 31.56 6.62 -11.57
N ILE A 33 30.82 5.65 -12.12
CA ILE A 33 29.63 5.12 -11.48
C ILE A 33 30.10 4.22 -10.33
N LEU A 34 30.01 4.72 -9.11
CA LEU A 34 30.35 3.98 -7.90
C LEU A 34 29.08 3.37 -7.29
N PRO A 35 29.17 2.18 -6.67
CA PRO A 35 28.05 1.62 -5.95
C PRO A 35 27.72 2.48 -4.73
N HIS A 36 26.43 2.61 -4.44
CA HIS A 36 25.99 3.32 -3.25
C HIS A 36 26.42 2.53 -1.99
N PRO A 37 26.87 3.19 -0.91
CA PRO A 37 27.41 2.51 0.28
C PRO A 37 26.44 1.50 0.93
N CYS A 38 25.13 1.71 0.76
CA CYS A 38 24.10 0.79 1.27
C CYS A 38 23.64 -0.27 0.24
N THR A 39 24.36 -0.46 -0.87
CA THR A 39 24.04 -1.52 -1.83
C THR A 39 24.62 -2.84 -1.35
N VAL A 40 23.82 -3.90 -1.42
CA VAL A 40 24.31 -5.25 -1.18
C VAL A 40 25.33 -5.60 -2.27
N ASN A 41 26.49 -6.12 -1.84
CA ASN A 41 27.59 -6.56 -2.70
C ASN A 41 28.11 -5.52 -3.72
N GLY A 42 27.86 -4.23 -3.49
CA GLY A 42 28.33 -3.18 -4.41
C GLY A 42 27.69 -3.25 -5.80
N LEU A 43 26.43 -3.69 -5.88
CA LEU A 43 25.70 -3.73 -7.14
C LEU A 43 25.56 -2.32 -7.75
N ILE A 44 25.86 -2.24 -9.05
CA ILE A 44 25.77 -1.01 -9.84
C ILE A 44 24.65 -1.20 -10.87
N PRO A 45 23.74 -0.23 -11.04
CA PRO A 45 22.73 -0.28 -12.09
C PRO A 45 23.35 -0.52 -13.48
N GLY A 46 22.90 -1.55 -14.20
CA GLY A 46 23.42 -1.91 -15.52
C GLY A 46 24.76 -2.65 -15.51
N GLY A 47 25.28 -3.03 -14.34
CA GLY A 47 26.46 -3.86 -14.20
C GLY A 47 26.23 -5.33 -14.60
N ALA A 48 27.31 -6.09 -14.72
CA ALA A 48 27.28 -7.50 -15.12
C ALA A 48 26.42 -8.40 -14.22
N GLU A 49 26.31 -8.05 -12.93
CA GLU A 49 25.50 -8.80 -11.95
C GLU A 49 24.03 -8.37 -11.90
N THR A 50 23.61 -7.41 -12.76
CA THR A 50 22.21 -6.98 -12.84
C THR A 50 21.46 -7.68 -13.96
N VAL A 51 20.21 -8.08 -13.70
CA VAL A 51 19.34 -8.68 -14.72
C VAL A 51 19.01 -7.62 -15.77
N GLN A 52 19.17 -7.96 -17.05
CA GLN A 52 18.83 -7.06 -18.15
C GLN A 52 17.33 -6.82 -18.19
N VAL A 53 16.93 -5.57 -18.44
CA VAL A 53 15.51 -5.16 -18.47
C VAL A 53 14.72 -5.99 -19.48
N ALA A 54 15.31 -6.28 -20.64
CA ALA A 54 14.67 -7.12 -21.66
C ALA A 54 14.36 -8.53 -21.14
N ASP A 55 15.22 -9.13 -20.33
CA ASP A 55 15.01 -10.47 -19.77
C ASP A 55 13.98 -10.47 -18.65
N PHE A 56 13.98 -9.42 -17.81
CA PHE A 56 12.95 -9.24 -16.79
C PHE A 56 11.55 -9.05 -17.40
N MET A 57 11.46 -8.27 -18.47
CA MET A 57 10.19 -7.92 -19.12
C MET A 57 9.56 -9.06 -19.93
N LYS A 58 10.31 -10.13 -20.26
CA LYS A 58 9.76 -11.31 -20.99
C LYS A 58 8.63 -12.00 -20.23
N ASN A 59 8.68 -12.01 -18.91
CA ASN A 59 7.68 -12.66 -18.05
C ASN A 59 6.64 -11.67 -17.50
N TYR A 60 6.72 -10.40 -17.88
CA TYR A 60 5.81 -9.38 -17.38
C TYR A 60 4.56 -9.32 -18.26
N THR A 61 3.42 -9.72 -17.71
CA THR A 61 2.13 -9.46 -18.36
C THR A 61 1.75 -7.99 -18.16
N PRO A 62 1.59 -7.19 -19.23
CA PRO A 62 1.22 -5.79 -19.08
C PRO A 62 -0.15 -5.69 -18.42
N PHE A 63 -0.28 -4.79 -17.46
CA PHE A 63 -1.56 -4.48 -16.84
C PHE A 63 -2.50 -3.87 -17.90
N GLN A 64 -3.55 -4.61 -18.26
CA GLN A 64 -4.55 -4.16 -19.21
C GLN A 64 -5.81 -3.69 -18.46
N VAL A 65 -6.10 -2.39 -18.55
CA VAL A 65 -7.38 -1.85 -18.09
C VAL A 65 -8.44 -2.25 -19.10
N VAL A 66 -9.18 -3.31 -18.81
CA VAL A 66 -10.35 -3.71 -19.61
C VAL A 66 -11.58 -3.02 -19.04
N PRO A 67 -12.34 -2.26 -19.84
CA PRO A 67 -13.58 -1.66 -19.38
C PRO A 67 -14.56 -2.76 -18.98
N TYR A 68 -15.04 -2.68 -17.74
CA TYR A 68 -16.01 -3.62 -17.21
C TYR A 68 -17.35 -3.46 -17.93
N LYS A 69 -17.67 -4.38 -18.84
CA LYS A 69 -18.97 -4.44 -19.49
C LYS A 69 -19.94 -5.23 -18.62
N ASN A 70 -20.75 -4.51 -17.83
CA ASN A 70 -21.95 -5.07 -17.22
C ASN A 70 -22.93 -5.50 -18.33
N SER A 71 -22.92 -6.78 -18.73
CA SER A 71 -23.93 -7.32 -19.66
C SER A 71 -25.33 -7.48 -19.03
N LYS A 72 -25.50 -7.16 -17.75
CA LYS A 72 -26.79 -7.23 -17.06
C LYS A 72 -26.97 -6.01 -16.16
N ALA A 73 -27.56 -4.97 -16.73
CA ALA A 73 -28.06 -3.85 -15.96
C ALA A 73 -29.32 -4.28 -15.20
N ASN A 74 -29.25 -4.17 -13.88
CA ASN A 74 -30.34 -3.91 -12.93
C ASN A 74 -31.63 -4.74 -13.05
N SER A 75 -31.66 -5.89 -12.37
CA SER A 75 -32.86 -6.34 -11.67
C SER A 75 -32.67 -6.12 -10.18
N SER A 76 -33.24 -5.03 -9.67
CA SER A 76 -33.52 -4.83 -8.25
C SER A 76 -34.46 -5.94 -7.78
N ILE A 77 -33.98 -6.92 -7.01
CA ILE A 77 -34.69 -7.81 -6.06
C ILE A 77 -33.61 -8.71 -5.42
N ALA A 78 -33.77 -9.01 -4.13
CA ALA A 78 -32.83 -9.73 -3.26
C ALA A 78 -32.22 -11.02 -3.86
N GLY A 79 -30.93 -11.23 -3.60
CA GLY A 79 -30.22 -12.49 -3.84
C GLY A 79 -29.38 -12.49 -5.13
N SER A 80 -28.06 -12.39 -4.99
CA SER A 80 -27.14 -12.52 -6.12
C SER A 80 -27.23 -13.95 -6.69
N SER A 81 -27.71 -14.07 -7.92
CA SER A 81 -27.95 -15.32 -8.66
C SER A 81 -26.69 -16.12 -9.06
N LYS A 82 -25.52 -15.83 -8.46
CA LYS A 82 -24.30 -16.62 -8.69
C LYS A 82 -24.25 -17.90 -7.85
N TYR A 83 -24.92 -17.92 -6.71
CA TYR A 83 -24.92 -19.06 -5.79
C TYR A 83 -26.36 -19.49 -5.54
N GLN A 84 -26.71 -20.68 -6.02
CA GLN A 84 -27.96 -21.34 -5.68
C GLN A 84 -27.69 -22.17 -4.42
N PHE A 85 -28.33 -21.82 -3.31
CA PHE A 85 -28.30 -22.66 -2.12
C PHE A 85 -29.06 -23.95 -2.45
N THR A 86 -28.37 -25.09 -2.34
CA THR A 86 -28.97 -26.41 -2.50
C THR A 86 -28.99 -27.08 -1.13
N ASP A 87 -30.18 -27.50 -0.71
CA ASP A 87 -30.35 -28.28 0.51
C ASP A 87 -29.91 -29.73 0.24
N ARG A 88 -28.60 -29.96 0.37
CA ARG A 88 -27.97 -31.27 0.19
C ARG A 88 -27.49 -31.81 1.53
N ALA A 89 -27.44 -33.13 1.66
CA ALA A 89 -26.81 -33.77 2.82
C ALA A 89 -25.31 -33.42 2.92
N LEU A 90 -24.83 -33.34 4.16
CA LEU A 90 -23.42 -33.18 4.49
C LEU A 90 -22.63 -34.44 4.10
N LYS A 91 -21.43 -34.26 3.55
CA LYS A 91 -20.49 -35.36 3.27
C LYS A 91 -19.71 -35.74 4.53
N ALA A 92 -18.92 -36.82 4.44
CA ALA A 92 -17.97 -37.17 5.48
C ALA A 92 -17.05 -35.97 5.77
N ASP A 93 -16.86 -35.68 7.06
CA ASP A 93 -16.07 -34.56 7.58
C ASP A 93 -16.57 -33.14 7.26
N GLU A 94 -17.82 -32.99 6.77
CA GLU A 94 -18.50 -31.69 6.69
C GLU A 94 -19.34 -31.47 7.96
N VAL A 95 -19.28 -30.26 8.53
CA VAL A 95 -20.09 -29.85 9.70
C VAL A 95 -21.12 -28.79 9.31
N SER A 96 -22.27 -28.81 9.96
CA SER A 96 -23.38 -27.87 9.73
C SER A 96 -23.13 -26.51 10.38
N SER A 97 -22.43 -26.49 11.52
CA SER A 97 -22.17 -25.28 12.30
C SER A 97 -20.68 -25.05 12.48
N ILE A 98 -20.30 -23.77 12.57
CA ILE A 98 -18.93 -23.36 12.88
C ILE A 98 -18.52 -23.85 14.27
N ASN A 99 -19.47 -24.00 15.20
CA ASN A 99 -19.19 -24.46 16.57
C ASN A 99 -18.80 -25.94 16.66
N ASP A 100 -19.11 -26.71 15.61
CA ASP A 100 -18.76 -28.13 15.52
C ASP A 100 -17.35 -28.34 14.92
N LEU A 101 -16.68 -27.25 14.50
CA LEU A 101 -15.30 -27.31 14.03
C LEU A 101 -14.33 -27.48 15.21
N PRO A 102 -13.09 -27.89 14.93
CA PRO A 102 -12.01 -27.76 15.91
C PRO A 102 -11.80 -26.31 16.35
N LEU A 103 -11.55 -26.10 17.65
CA LEU A 103 -11.32 -24.77 18.29
C LEU A 103 -10.35 -23.85 17.54
N ARG A 104 -9.35 -24.41 16.83
CA ARG A 104 -8.39 -23.64 16.02
C ARG A 104 -9.03 -22.87 14.86
N PHE A 105 -10.22 -23.28 14.42
CA PHE A 105 -10.98 -22.65 13.35
C PHE A 105 -12.14 -21.79 13.87
N HIS A 106 -12.31 -21.72 15.20
CA HIS A 106 -13.28 -20.81 15.79
C HIS A 106 -12.74 -19.39 15.75
N TYR A 107 -13.64 -18.42 15.68
CA TYR A 107 -13.26 -17.03 15.90
C TYR A 107 -12.71 -16.88 17.31
N LYS A 108 -11.62 -16.11 17.44
CA LYS A 108 -11.12 -15.73 18.75
C LYS A 108 -12.14 -14.78 19.40
N PRO A 109 -12.50 -14.99 20.68
CA PRO A 109 -13.25 -13.99 21.44
C PRO A 109 -12.51 -12.65 21.42
N ILE A 110 -13.25 -11.56 21.43
CA ILE A 110 -12.70 -10.20 21.56
C ILE A 110 -12.01 -10.12 22.93
N ASP A 111 -10.79 -9.57 22.95
CA ASP A 111 -10.04 -9.38 24.19
C ASP A 111 -10.66 -8.24 25.03
N GLU A 112 -10.47 -8.24 26.34
CA GLU A 112 -11.04 -7.22 27.23
C GLU A 112 -10.51 -5.81 26.88
N ALA A 113 -9.23 -5.73 26.50
CA ALA A 113 -8.64 -4.49 26.01
C ALA A 113 -9.29 -4.01 24.70
N GLU A 114 -9.62 -4.93 23.79
CA GLU A 114 -10.32 -4.59 22.54
C GLU A 114 -11.76 -4.13 22.83
N LEU A 115 -12.43 -4.78 23.79
CA LEU A 115 -13.76 -4.38 24.26
C LEU A 115 -13.76 -2.95 24.83
N GLU A 116 -12.78 -2.61 25.67
CA GLU A 116 -12.63 -1.27 26.23
C GLU A 116 -12.42 -0.22 25.12
N VAL A 117 -11.59 -0.52 24.12
CA VAL A 117 -11.33 0.38 22.98
C VAL A 117 -12.57 0.59 22.13
N ILE A 118 -13.31 -0.49 21.84
CA ILE A 118 -14.57 -0.41 21.08
C ILE A 118 -15.60 0.43 21.85
N ASN A 119 -15.77 0.15 23.16
CA ASN A 119 -16.72 0.88 24.00
C ASN A 119 -16.31 2.35 24.22
N GLY A 120 -15.00 2.63 24.27
CA GLY A 120 -14.42 3.97 24.38
C GLY A 120 -14.40 4.76 23.07
N GLY A 121 -14.90 4.20 21.96
CA GLY A 121 -14.95 4.88 20.66
C GLY A 121 -13.58 5.06 20.00
N GLY A 122 -12.58 4.26 20.35
CA GLY A 122 -11.25 4.30 19.77
C GLY A 122 -10.40 5.50 20.18
N ALA A 123 -10.79 6.25 21.22
CA ALA A 123 -9.97 7.31 21.79
C ALA A 123 -8.97 6.71 22.79
N TYR A 124 -7.69 6.68 22.39
CA TYR A 124 -6.53 6.44 23.26
C TYR A 124 -5.81 7.75 23.57
#